data_AF-A0A2S5UVY5-F1
#
_entry.id   AF-A0A2S5UVY5-F1
#
_cell.length_a   1.000
_cell.length_b   1.000
_cell.length_c   1.000
_cell.angle_alpha   90.00
_cell.angle_beta   90.00
_cell.angle_gamma   90.00
#
_symmetry.space_group_name_H-M   'P 1'
#
loop_
_entity.id
_entity.type
_entity.pdbx_description
1 polymer ?
#
loop_
_entity_poly.entity_id
_entity_poly.type
_entity_poly.pdbx_seq_one_letter_code
_entity_poly.pdbx_strand_id
1 'polypeptide(L)' 'MPQNLTVAQVAALLEVTPITVRRWINDKKLPAKQLFGGPWRIARADLEAASELEFTDEQIAAVKAL' A
#
# COMPACT_ATOMS: atom_id res chain seq x y z
N MET A 1 -0.58 -12.87 -9.38
CA MET A 1 -0.40 -13.19 -7.95
C MET A 1 -0.75 -11.97 -7.11
N PRO A 2 -1.35 -12.10 -5.92
CA PRO A 2 -1.66 -10.93 -5.09
C PRO A 2 -0.36 -10.22 -4.68
N GLN A 3 -0.17 -9.00 -5.19
CA GLN A 3 1.00 -8.18 -4.91
C GLN A 3 0.74 -7.36 -3.65
N ASN A 4 1.27 -7.82 -2.52
CA ASN A 4 1.17 -7.10 -1.25
C ASN A 4 2.31 -6.09 -1.10
N LEU A 5 1.95 -4.86 -0.74
CA LEU A 5 2.85 -3.74 -0.50
C LEU A 5 2.93 -3.45 1.01
N THR A 6 4.06 -2.90 1.44
CA THR A 6 4.20 -2.33 2.78
C THR A 6 3.68 -0.90 2.81
N VAL A 7 3.45 -0.37 4.02
CA VAL A 7 3.10 1.04 4.22
C VAL A 7 4.13 1.99 3.60
N ALA A 8 5.43 1.67 3.72
CA ALA A 8 6.50 2.50 3.17
C ALA A 8 6.47 2.50 1.63
N GLN A 9 6.19 1.35 1.02
CA GLN A 9 6.11 1.22 -0.43
C GLN A 9 4.91 1.97 -1.00
N VAL A 10 3.74 1.88 -0.34
CA VAL A 10 2.56 2.67 -0.72
C VAL A 10 2.82 4.16 -0.56
N ALA A 11 3.50 4.55 0.52
CA ALA A 11 3.87 5.94 0.76
C ALA A 11 4.78 6.49 -0.35
N ALA A 12 5.79 5.71 -0.77
CA ALA A 12 6.66 6.06 -1.88
C ALA A 12 5.90 6.14 -3.22
N LEU A 13 4.99 5.20 -3.48
CA LEU A 13 4.22 5.13 -4.72
C LEU A 13 3.25 6.30 -4.90
N LEU A 14 2.66 6.77 -3.80
CA LEU A 14 1.70 7.88 -3.77
C LEU A 14 2.33 9.23 -3.39
N GLU A 15 3.66 9.28 -3.22
CA GLU A 15 4.39 10.48 -2.79
C GLU A 15 3.85 11.12 -1.50
N VAL A 16 3.44 10.29 -0.54
CA VAL A 16 2.97 10.70 0.78
C VAL A 16 3.88 10.17 1.89
N THR A 17 3.63 10.58 3.12
CA THR A 17 4.35 10.04 4.28
C THR A 17 3.74 8.70 4.75
N PRO A 18 4.55 7.78 5.33
CA PRO A 18 4.03 6.55 5.93
C PRO A 18 2.95 6.76 7.01
N ILE A 19 2.99 7.90 7.72
CA ILE A 19 1.99 8.23 8.74
C ILE A 19 0.63 8.52 8.09
N THR A 20 0.59 9.16 6.92
CA THR A 20 -0.64 9.36 6.15
C THR A 20 -1.28 8.04 5.75
N VAL A 21 -0.47 7.09 5.24
CA VAL A 21 -0.97 5.76 4.85
C VAL A 21 -1.52 4.99 6.07
N ARG A 22 -0.82 5.02 7.21
CA ARG A 22 -1.32 4.40 8.46
C ARG A 22 -2.63 5.01 8.92
N ARG A 23 -2.77 6.33 8.80
CA ARG A 23 -4.02 7.01 9.12
C ARG A 23 -5.15 6.54 8.22
N TRP A 24 -4.94 6.39 6.91
CA TRP A 24 -5.98 5.84 6.02
C TRP A 24 -6.40 4.41 6.37
N ILE A 25 -5.46 3.57 6.80
CA ILE A 25 -5.77 2.22 7.30
C ILE A 25 -6.64 2.30 8.57
N ASN A 26 -6.23 3.11 9.55
CA ASN A 26 -6.96 3.28 10.80
C ASN A 26 -8.36 3.88 10.59
N ASP A 27 -8.48 4.83 9.66
CA ASP A 27 -9.74 5.46 9.26
C ASP A 27 -10.60 4.55 8.36
N LYS A 28 -10.15 3.31 8.08
CA LYS A 28 -10.80 2.32 7.19
C LYS A 28 -11.00 2.80 5.75
N LYS A 29 -10.20 3.77 5.30
CA LYS A 29 -10.18 4.28 3.92
C LYS A 29 -9.31 3.45 2.98
N LEU A 30 -8.34 2.71 3.51
CA LEU A 30 -7.47 1.83 2.76
C LEU A 30 -7.49 0.43 3.39
N PRO A 31 -8.05 -0.59 2.71
CA PRO A 31 -8.00 -1.96 3.19
C PRO A 31 -6.56 -2.45 3.36
N ALA A 32 -6.26 -3.05 4.51
CA ALA A 32 -4.95 -3.64 4.78
C ALA A 32 -5.08 -4.81 5.76
N LYS A 33 -4.14 -5.76 5.69
CA LYS A 33 -4.04 -6.88 6.61
C LYS A 33 -2.78 -6.75 7.45
N GLN A 34 -2.91 -6.97 8.77
CA GLN A 34 -1.77 -6.99 9.67
C GLN A 34 -1.27 -8.42 9.87
N LEU A 35 0.04 -8.64 9.73
CA LEU A 35 0.64 -9.97 9.91
C LEU A 35 0.91 -10.24 11.40
N PHE A 36 0.06 -11.00 12.09
CA PHE A 36 0.26 -11.43 13.49
C PHE A 36 0.74 -10.30 14.44
N GLY A 37 0.13 -9.12 14.36
CA GLY A 37 0.52 -7.93 15.15
C GLY A 37 1.77 -7.17 14.64
N GLY A 38 2.37 -7.65 13.56
CA GLY A 38 3.53 -7.07 12.89
C GLY A 38 3.16 -6.07 11.77
N PRO A 39 3.96 -6.01 10.70
CA PRO A 39 3.77 -5.04 9.62
C PRO A 39 2.43 -5.18 8.88
N TRP A 40 1.90 -4.05 8.43
CA TRP A 40 0.76 -4.01 7.52
C TRP A 40 1.14 -4.44 6.10
N ARG A 41 0.18 -5.06 5.43
CA ARG A 41 0.23 -5.47 4.03
C ARG A 41 -1.02 -4.99 3.32
N ILE A 42 -0.82 -4.26 2.23
CA ILE A 42 -1.87 -3.64 1.41
C ILE A 42 -1.83 -4.34 0.06
N ALA A 43 -2.92 -4.94 -0.38
CA ALA A 43 -2.95 -5.54 -1.72
C ALA A 43 -2.99 -4.42 -2.77
N ARG A 44 -2.25 -4.58 -3.87
CA ARG A 44 -2.27 -3.64 -5.00
C ARG A 44 -3.71 -3.33 -5.45
N ALA A 45 -4.54 -4.35 -5.63
CA ALA A 45 -5.92 -4.16 -6.08
C ALA A 45 -6.75 -3.30 -5.10
N ASP A 46 -6.54 -3.46 -3.78
CA ASP A 46 -7.23 -2.65 -2.78
C ASP A 46 -6.75 -1.19 -2.81
N LEU A 47 -5.45 -0.98 -3.06
CA LEU A 47 -4.88 0.36 -3.22
C LEU A 47 -5.42 1.06 -4.48
N GLU A 48 -5.44 0.35 -5.61
CA GLU A 48 -5.96 0.84 -6.88
C GLU A 48 -7.44 1.20 -6.75
N ALA A 49 -8.25 0.32 -6.15
CA ALA A 49 -9.66 0.59 -5.89
C ALA A 49 -9.90 1.78 -4.95
N ALA A 50 -9.07 1.95 -3.90
CA ALA A 50 -9.24 3.03 -2.93
C ALA A 50 -8.75 4.40 -3.43
N SER A 51 -7.79 4.41 -4.37
CA SER A 51 -7.23 5.64 -4.94
C SER A 51 -7.80 6.02 -6.30
N GLU A 52 -8.56 5.11 -6.93
CA GLU A 52 -9.04 5.25 -8.31
C GLU A 52 -7.89 5.42 -9.32
N LEU A 53 -6.76 4.78 -9.03
CA LEU A 53 -5.55 4.78 -9.85
C LEU A 53 -5.18 3.36 -10.25
N GLU A 54 -4.45 3.20 -11.36
CA GLU A 54 -3.81 1.95 -11.75
C GLU A 54 -2.29 2.12 -11.70
N PHE A 55 -1.59 1.12 -11.18
CA PHE A 55 -0.12 1.11 -11.16
C PHE A 55 0.40 0.08 -12.15
N THR A 56 1.52 0.33 -12.82
CA THR A 56 2.12 -0.68 -13.69
C THR A 56 2.92 -1.71 -12.88
N ASP A 57 3.19 -2.86 -13.48
CA ASP A 57 4.05 -3.87 -12.85
C ASP A 57 5.47 -3.33 -12.60
N GLU A 58 5.98 -2.47 -13.47
CA GLU A 58 7.28 -1.81 -13.31
C GLU A 58 7.30 -0.87 -12.11
N GLN A 59 6.26 -0.05 -11.92
CA GLN A 59 6.14 0.84 -10.76
C GLN A 59 6.10 0.03 -9.45
N ILE A 60 5.35 -1.06 -9.44
CA ILE A 60 5.23 -1.95 -8.29
C ILE A 60 6.55 -2.67 -8.00
N ALA A 61 7.27 -3.10 -9.04
CA ALA A 61 8.59 -3.71 -8.90
C ALA A 61 9.62 -2.71 -8.36
N ALA A 62 9.59 -1.45 -8.83
CA ALA A 62 10.51 -0.40 -8.41
C ALA A 62 10.42 -0.13 -6.90
N VAL A 63 9.21 0.00 -6.34
CA VAL A 63 9.04 0.23 -4.90
C VAL A 63 9.33 -1.02 -4.05
N LYS A 64 9.24 -2.22 -4.62
CA LYS A 64 9.57 -3.47 -3.91
C LYS A 64 11.06 -3.67 -3.63
N ALA A 65 11.92 -2.93 -4.33
CA ALA A 65 13.37 -2.95 -4.11
C ALA A 65 13.84 -2.06 -2.94
N LEU A 66 12.92 -1.30 -2.32
CA LEU A 66 13.13 -0.50 -1.11
C LEU A 66 13.01 -1.36 0.16
#